data_AF-A0A2D8ENQ2-F1
#
_entry.id   AF-A0A2D8ENQ2-F1
#
_cell.length_a   1.000
_cell.length_b   1.000
_cell.length_c   1.000
_cell.angle_alpha   90.00
_cell.angle_beta   90.00
_cell.angle_gamma   90.00
#
_symmetry.space_group_name_H-M   'P 1'
#
loop_
_entity.id
_entity.type
_entity.pdbx_description
1 polymer ?
#
loop_
_entity_poly.entity_id
_entity_poly.type
_entity_poly.pdbx_seq_one_letter_code
_entity_poly.pdbx_strand_id
1 'polypeptide(L)'
;MKKYRFKKYDETKSPASFLVQAESVLRSRGKEYGHFLDLFRNTARRMSMATGKELDPYDVARIMIELKLSRLDQGGYKEDTILDIINYCALAGSIKSHMDIQEEKKGNIDFSQILNVTDEKSE
;
A
#
# COMPACT_ATOMS: atom_id res chain seq x y z
N MET A 1 20.77 -27.87 15.63
CA MET A 1 21.09 -26.50 15.14
C MET A 1 21.44 -26.59 13.66
N LYS A 2 20.76 -25.88 12.76
CA LYS A 2 21.10 -25.90 11.32
C LYS A 2 22.47 -25.25 11.13
N LYS A 3 23.43 -25.97 10.53
CA LYS A 3 24.73 -25.41 10.13
C LYS A 3 24.59 -24.79 8.75
N TYR A 4 24.69 -23.47 8.65
CA TYR A 4 24.71 -22.78 7.37
C TYR A 4 26.12 -22.79 6.80
N ARG A 5 26.25 -23.13 5.51
CA ARG A 5 27.51 -23.03 4.76
C ARG A 5 27.36 -21.93 3.71
N PHE A 6 28.08 -20.84 3.90
CA PHE A 6 28.11 -19.76 2.92
C PHE A 6 28.78 -20.26 1.63
N LYS A 7 28.14 -19.97 0.49
CA LYS A 7 28.79 -20.08 -0.81
C LYS A 7 29.81 -18.94 -0.95
N LYS A 8 30.72 -19.07 -1.91
CA LYS A 8 31.57 -17.94 -2.31
C LYS A 8 30.67 -16.74 -2.65
N TYR A 9 31.10 -15.55 -2.25
CA TYR A 9 30.38 -14.32 -2.55
C TYR A 9 30.21 -14.18 -4.07
N ASP A 10 28.98 -13.92 -4.48
CA ASP A 10 28.59 -13.71 -5.86
C ASP A 10 28.13 -12.25 -5.98
N GLU A 11 28.90 -11.44 -6.70
CA GLU A 11 28.60 -10.02 -6.90
C GLU A 11 27.25 -9.82 -7.60
N THR A 12 26.81 -10.78 -8.41
CA THR A 12 25.51 -10.76 -9.10
C THR A 12 24.34 -11.01 -8.15
N LYS A 13 24.62 -11.45 -6.91
CA LYS A 13 23.66 -11.65 -5.82
C LYS A 13 24.02 -10.81 -4.60
N SER A 14 24.70 -9.69 -4.82
CA SER A 14 24.99 -8.68 -3.79
C SER A 14 23.72 -7.93 -3.36
N PRO A 15 23.64 -7.39 -2.14
CA PRO A 15 22.50 -6.57 -1.71
C PRO A 15 22.18 -5.41 -2.68
N ALA A 16 23.21 -4.75 -3.22
CA ALA A 16 23.04 -3.70 -4.22
C ALA A 16 22.39 -4.22 -5.53
N SER A 17 22.77 -5.41 -5.99
CA SER A 17 22.15 -6.01 -7.19
C SER A 17 20.66 -6.27 -7.01
N PHE A 18 20.19 -6.61 -5.80
CA PHE A 18 18.76 -6.76 -5.52
C PHE A 18 18.01 -5.43 -5.64
N LEU A 19 18.59 -4.32 -5.21
CA LEU A 19 17.98 -3.00 -5.34
C LEU A 19 17.82 -2.60 -6.82
N VAL A 20 18.86 -2.82 -7.63
CA VAL A 20 18.84 -2.53 -9.07
C VAL A 20 17.80 -3.39 -9.79
N GLN A 21 17.73 -4.69 -9.46
CA GLN A 21 16.71 -5.59 -10.02
C GLN A 21 15.30 -5.19 -9.59
N ALA A 22 15.11 -4.83 -8.32
CA ALA A 22 13.83 -4.39 -7.80
C ALA A 22 13.34 -3.13 -8.54
N GLU A 23 14.22 -2.13 -8.73
CA GLU A 23 13.93 -0.93 -9.50
C GLU A 23 13.48 -1.26 -10.93
N SER A 24 14.20 -2.14 -11.63
CA SER A 24 13.85 -2.57 -12.98
C SER A 24 12.45 -3.19 -13.04
N VAL A 25 12.14 -4.11 -12.12
CA VAL A 25 10.82 -4.73 -12.00
C VAL A 25 9.73 -3.70 -11.72
N LEU A 26 9.98 -2.76 -10.79
CA LEU A 26 9.01 -1.72 -10.42
C LEU A 26 8.69 -0.80 -11.60
N ARG A 27 9.71 -0.38 -12.36
CA ARG A 27 9.55 0.43 -13.57
C ARG A 27 8.76 -0.30 -14.65
N SER A 28 9.02 -1.59 -14.85
CA SER A 28 8.27 -2.41 -15.80
C SER A 28 6.78 -2.46 -15.43
N ARG A 29 6.47 -2.73 -14.16
CA ARG A 29 5.09 -2.80 -13.64
C ARG A 29 4.34 -1.48 -13.75
N GLY A 30 5.00 -0.35 -13.50
CA GLY A 30 4.38 0.96 -13.67
C GLY A 30 3.92 1.24 -15.10
N LYS A 31 4.62 0.69 -16.10
CA LYS A 31 4.21 0.78 -17.52
C LYS A 31 3.02 -0.10 -17.85
N GLU A 32 2.93 -1.27 -17.21
CA GLU A 32 1.89 -2.28 -17.49
C GLU A 32 0.57 -1.98 -16.75
N TYR A 33 0.64 -1.58 -15.48
CA TYR A 33 -0.53 -1.46 -14.60
C TYR A 33 -0.94 -0.01 -14.31
N GLY A 34 -0.20 0.97 -14.82
CA GLY A 34 -0.46 2.39 -14.60
C GLY A 34 0.00 2.90 -13.24
N HIS A 35 -0.58 4.02 -12.81
CA HIS A 35 -0.10 4.73 -11.62
C HIS A 35 -0.42 3.97 -10.33
N PHE A 36 0.61 3.74 -9.51
CA PHE A 36 0.49 2.91 -8.32
C PHE A 36 -0.51 3.46 -7.29
N LEU A 37 -0.62 4.78 -7.10
CA LEU A 37 -1.57 5.36 -6.13
C LEU A 37 -3.02 4.96 -6.44
N ASP A 38 -3.41 4.97 -7.71
CA ASP A 38 -4.78 4.61 -8.10
C ASP A 38 -5.02 3.11 -7.92
N LEU A 39 -4.03 2.29 -8.25
CA LEU A 39 -4.08 0.84 -8.04
C LEU A 39 -4.30 0.51 -6.55
N PHE A 40 -3.51 1.10 -5.66
CA PHE A 40 -3.62 0.83 -4.22
C PHE A 40 -4.89 1.43 -3.60
N ARG A 41 -5.34 2.62 -4.06
CA ARG A 41 -6.62 3.19 -3.64
C ARG A 41 -7.81 2.30 -4.01
N ASN A 42 -7.83 1.79 -5.24
CA ASN A 42 -8.88 0.88 -5.70
C ASN A 42 -8.83 -0.45 -4.94
N THR A 43 -7.63 -0.98 -4.69
CA THR A 43 -7.45 -2.21 -3.93
C THR A 43 -7.91 -2.05 -2.49
N ALA A 44 -7.55 -0.95 -1.84
CA ALA A 44 -7.99 -0.59 -0.49
C ALA A 44 -9.51 -0.60 -0.39
N ARG A 45 -10.21 0.13 -1.27
CA ARG A 45 -11.68 0.14 -1.33
C ARG A 45 -12.27 -1.28 -1.45
N ARG A 46 -11.72 -2.11 -2.34
CA ARG A 46 -12.20 -3.49 -2.55
C ARG A 46 -11.98 -4.38 -1.34
N MET A 47 -10.79 -4.31 -0.73
CA MET A 47 -10.47 -5.08 0.47
C MET A 47 -11.29 -4.62 1.67
N SER A 48 -11.58 -3.33 1.79
CA SER A 48 -12.44 -2.80 2.83
C SER A 48 -13.84 -3.38 2.75
N MET A 49 -14.42 -3.42 1.54
CA MET A 49 -15.72 -4.07 1.31
C MET A 49 -15.69 -5.56 1.62
N ALA A 50 -14.63 -6.27 1.24
CA ALA A 50 -14.52 -7.72 1.44
C ALA A 50 -14.35 -8.11 2.92
N THR A 51 -13.69 -7.27 3.71
CA THR A 51 -13.35 -7.57 5.12
C THR A 51 -14.28 -6.90 6.12
N GLY A 52 -15.07 -5.91 5.70
CA GLY A 52 -15.87 -5.06 6.58
C GLY A 52 -15.03 -4.13 7.46
N LYS A 53 -13.72 -3.99 7.19
CA LYS A 53 -12.80 -3.10 7.90
C LYS A 53 -12.37 -1.98 6.97
N GLU A 54 -12.26 -0.77 7.49
CA GLU A 54 -11.67 0.33 6.71
C GLU A 54 -10.16 0.09 6.59
N LEU A 55 -9.69 -0.03 5.35
CA LEU A 55 -8.27 -0.15 5.00
C LEU A 55 -7.90 0.99 4.07
N ASP A 56 -6.75 1.58 4.32
CA ASP A 56 -6.17 2.60 3.45
C ASP A 56 -5.14 1.98 2.45
N PRO A 57 -4.64 2.76 1.46
CA PRO A 57 -3.63 2.27 0.51
C PRO A 57 -2.34 1.77 1.17
N TYR A 58 -1.94 2.36 2.30
CA TYR A 58 -0.73 1.98 3.03
C TYR A 58 -0.92 0.63 3.75
N ASP A 59 -2.09 0.39 4.34
CA ASP A 59 -2.47 -0.90 4.91
C ASP A 59 -2.40 -2.00 3.86
N VAL A 60 -2.93 -1.76 2.67
CA VAL A 60 -2.85 -2.72 1.56
C VAL A 60 -1.40 -3.04 1.20
N ALA A 61 -0.52 -2.03 1.09
CA ALA A 61 0.89 -2.26 0.80
C ALA A 61 1.57 -3.15 1.86
N ARG A 62 1.25 -2.93 3.14
CA ARG A 62 1.75 -3.76 4.24
C ARG A 62 1.21 -5.18 4.20
N ILE A 63 -0.08 -5.36 3.89
CA ILE A 63 -0.67 -6.69 3.72
C ILE A 63 0.01 -7.43 2.56
N MET A 64 0.35 -6.74 1.47
CA MET A 64 1.08 -7.35 0.35
C MET A 64 2.50 -7.77 0.74
N ILE A 65 3.19 -7.02 1.62
CA ILE A 65 4.49 -7.44 2.19
C ILE A 65 4.31 -8.74 2.99
N GLU A 66 3.34 -8.80 3.89
CA GLU A 66 3.07 -9.97 4.72
C GLU A 66 2.70 -11.21 3.89
N LEU A 67 1.94 -11.03 2.80
CA LEU A 67 1.65 -12.10 1.86
C LEU A 67 2.92 -12.68 1.24
N LYS A 68 3.91 -11.84 0.92
CA LYS A 68 5.18 -12.30 0.33
C LYS A 68 6.07 -12.96 1.37
N LEU A 69 6.11 -12.46 2.60
CA LEU A 69 6.79 -13.13 3.71
C LEU A 69 6.20 -14.52 3.97
N SER A 70 4.86 -14.61 4.04
CA SER A 70 4.15 -15.89 4.19
C SER A 70 4.48 -16.88 3.06
N ARG A 71 4.71 -16.39 1.82
CA ARG A 71 5.15 -17.24 0.70
C ARG A 71 6.56 -17.80 0.90
N LEU A 72 7.46 -17.07 1.56
CA LEU A 72 8.79 -17.57 1.89
C LEU A 72 8.71 -18.67 2.96
N ASP A 73 7.83 -18.51 3.94
CA ASP A 73 7.64 -19.51 5.00
C ASP A 73 7.09 -20.82 4.44
N GLN A 74 6.14 -20.74 3.51
CA GLN A 74 5.52 -21.90 2.87
C GLN A 74 6.39 -22.53 1.77
N GLY A 75 6.97 -21.70 0.91
CA GLY A 75 7.62 -22.13 -0.33
C GLY A 75 9.15 -22.11 -0.31
N GLY A 76 9.76 -21.69 0.80
CA GLY A 76 11.19 -21.46 0.90
C GLY A 76 11.66 -20.21 0.15
N TYR A 77 12.97 -20.01 0.14
CA TYR A 77 13.60 -18.85 -0.52
C TYR A 77 13.33 -18.84 -2.02
N LYS A 78 12.81 -17.72 -2.53
CA LYS A 78 12.68 -17.40 -3.95
C LYS A 78 13.05 -15.95 -4.19
N GLU A 79 13.97 -15.73 -5.12
CA GLU A 79 14.50 -14.40 -5.42
C GLU A 79 13.41 -13.39 -5.84
N ASP A 80 12.51 -13.77 -6.75
CA ASP A 80 11.38 -12.93 -7.15
C ASP A 80 10.51 -12.50 -5.97
N THR A 81 10.38 -13.36 -4.96
CA THR A 81 9.60 -13.02 -3.76
C THR A 81 10.31 -11.98 -2.90
N ILE A 82 11.64 -12.00 -2.84
CA ILE A 82 12.45 -10.96 -2.19
C ILE A 82 12.33 -9.64 -2.96
N LEU A 83 12.43 -9.68 -4.29
CA LEU A 83 12.26 -8.49 -5.14
C LEU A 83 10.87 -7.88 -4.97
N ASP A 84 9.82 -8.71 -4.87
CA ASP A 84 8.47 -8.25 -4.54
C ASP A 84 8.42 -7.55 -3.18
N ILE A 85 9.03 -8.12 -2.13
CA ILE A 85 9.05 -7.51 -0.79
C ILE A 85 9.72 -6.13 -0.84
N ILE A 86 10.90 -6.02 -1.46
CA ILE A 86 11.61 -4.75 -1.63
C ILE A 86 10.72 -3.72 -2.33
N ASN A 87 10.07 -4.13 -3.42
CA ASN A 87 9.18 -3.26 -4.19
C ASN A 87 7.94 -2.83 -3.39
N TYR A 88 7.30 -3.72 -2.64
CA TYR A 88 6.17 -3.35 -1.80
C TYR A 88 6.57 -2.46 -0.62
N CYS A 89 7.77 -2.63 -0.05
CA CYS A 89 8.31 -1.70 0.95
C CYS A 89 8.51 -0.29 0.36
N ALA A 90 9.10 -0.19 -0.84
CA ALA A 90 9.29 1.08 -1.53
C ALA A 90 7.95 1.74 -1.88
N LEU A 91 6.98 0.95 -2.37
CA LEU A 91 5.61 1.41 -2.63
C LEU A 91 4.92 1.89 -1.36
N ALA A 92 5.04 1.17 -0.24
CA ALA A 92 4.45 1.58 1.04
C ALA A 92 5.02 2.92 1.52
N GLY A 93 6.35 3.11 1.43
CA GLY A 93 7.00 4.38 1.74
C GLY A 93 6.49 5.51 0.84
N SER A 94 6.47 5.29 -0.47
CA SER A 94 5.98 6.28 -1.44
C SER A 94 4.51 6.63 -1.21
N ILE A 95 3.63 5.63 -1.05
CA ILE A 95 2.21 5.82 -0.73
C ILE A 95 2.07 6.67 0.52
N LYS A 96 2.76 6.30 1.61
CA LYS A 96 2.65 7.03 2.88
C LYS A 96 3.11 8.48 2.76
N SER A 97 4.15 8.75 1.96
CA SER A 97 4.61 10.12 1.69
C SER A 97 3.65 10.96 0.86
N HIS A 98 2.75 10.33 0.08
CA HIS A 98 1.72 11.02 -0.71
C HIS A 98 0.33 10.98 -0.05
N MET A 99 0.21 10.31 1.11
CA MET A 99 -0.98 10.34 1.92
C MET A 99 -0.91 11.56 2.84
N ASP A 100 -1.52 12.66 2.41
CA ASP A 100 -1.85 13.75 3.32
C ASP A 100 -3.06 13.34 4.17
N ILE A 101 -2.99 13.58 5.48
CA ILE A 101 -4.17 13.53 6.35
C ILE A 101 -5.00 14.76 5.98
N GLN A 102 -6.02 14.58 5.15
CA GLN A 102 -7.11 15.54 5.10
C GLN A 102 -8.04 15.22 6.27
N GLU A 103 -7.84 15.88 7.40
CA GLU A 103 -8.94 16.03 8.34
C GLU A 103 -10.01 16.88 7.66
N GLU A 104 -11.06 16.23 7.15
CA GLU A 104 -12.31 16.95 6.90
C GLU A 104 -12.71 17.58 8.25
N LYS A 105 -12.70 18.91 8.31
CA LYS A 105 -13.52 19.63 9.27
C LYS A 105 -14.95 19.16 9.05
N LYS A 106 -15.42 18.16 9.82
CA LYS A 106 -16.84 17.85 9.91
C LYS A 106 -17.53 19.16 10.21
N GLY A 107 -18.29 19.64 9.23
CA GLY A 107 -18.92 20.95 9.28
C GLY A 107 -19.69 21.09 10.57
N ASN A 108 -19.47 22.20 11.27
CA ASN A 108 -20.46 22.73 12.19
C ASN A 108 -21.65 23.13 11.30
N ILE A 109 -22.53 22.17 10.98
CA ILE A 109 -23.83 22.50 10.41
C ILE A 109 -24.62 23.11 11.57
N ASP A 110 -24.68 24.43 11.59
CA ASP A 110 -25.55 25.15 12.49
C ASP A 110 -27.00 25.01 11.99
N PHE A 111 -27.69 23.99 12.51
CA PHE A 111 -29.11 23.76 12.21
C PHE A 111 -30.01 24.91 12.68
N SER A 112 -29.53 25.87 13.48
CA SER A 112 -30.31 27.06 13.86
C SER A 112 -30.62 27.98 12.68
N GLN A 113 -29.83 27.91 11.60
CA GLN A 113 -30.09 28.71 10.38
C GLN A 113 -31.18 28.13 9.48
N ILE A 114 -31.53 26.84 9.65
CA ILE A 114 -32.54 26.16 8.82
C ILE A 114 -33.95 26.35 9.40
N LEU A 115 -34.07 26.61 10.71
CA LEU A 115 -35.36 26.71 11.40
C LEU A 115 -36.01 28.11 11.32
N ASN A 116 -35.34 29.13 10.78
CA ASN A 116 -35.88 30.50 10.71
C ASN A 116 -36.70 30.81 9.43
N VAL A 117 -37.00 29.83 8.58
CA VAL A 117 -37.62 30.07 7.26
C VAL A 117 -39.11 29.67 7.20
N THR A 118 -39.69 29.08 8.25
CA THR A 118 -41.07 28.55 8.17
C THR A 118 -42.17 29.40 8.83
N ASP A 119 -41.85 30.49 9.52
CA ASP A 119 -42.87 31.24 10.32
C ASP A 119 -43.26 32.63 9.77
N GLU A 120 -42.92 32.96 8.51
CA GLU A 120 -43.43 34.17 7.85
C GLU A 120 -44.21 33.83 6.58
N LYS A 121 -45.43 33.28 6.75
CA LYS A 121 -46.56 33.39 5.79
C LYS A 121 -47.83 32.79 6.37
N SER A 122 -48.34 33.40 7.45
CA SER A 122 -49.75 33.27 7.82
C SER A 122 -50.19 34.55 8.52
N GLU A 123 -50.56 35.55 7.72
CA GLU A 123 -51.64 36.52 7.99
C GLU A 123 -51.88 37.37 6.74
#